data_AF-A0A2A2GZ94-F1
#
_entry.id   AF-A0A2A2GZ94-F1
#
_cell.length_a   1.000
_cell.length_b   1.000
_cell.length_c   1.000
_cell.angle_alpha   90.00
_cell.angle_beta   90.00
_cell.angle_gamma   90.00
#
_symmetry.space_group_name_H-M   'P 1'
#
loop_
_entity.id
_entity.type
_entity.pdbx_description
1 polymer ?
#
loop_
_entity_poly.entity_id
_entity_poly.type
_entity_poly.pdbx_seq_one_letter_code
_entity_poly.pdbx_strand_id
1 'polypeptide(L)'
;MMRDSALAYPMVEDLLENGEPELSIFYRTENGTLLKIRPDLLGIYADKPFMLDVKTTDDVHDFCKSVDKFGYHIQAEFYRLVANWVFGREMAFAFCAIGKNPACGRFPVKLCEPDDEDSEQGLYEVNRVIDMLENVIETYPIVKVSRPFWAKQADRKRREAVAVEGGVA
;
A
#
# COMPACT_ATOMS: atom_id res chain seq x y z
N MET A 1 14.63 12.21 -21.20
CA MET A 1 14.57 12.11 -19.71
C MET A 1 13.46 11.13 -19.32
N MET A 2 13.38 10.68 -18.06
CA MET A 2 12.29 9.76 -17.62
C MET A 2 10.91 10.33 -17.87
N ARG A 3 10.73 11.64 -17.63
CA ARG A 3 9.52 12.40 -17.94
C ARG A 3 9.07 12.21 -19.39
N ASP A 4 9.96 12.37 -20.36
CA ASP A 4 9.63 12.25 -21.79
C ASP A 4 9.19 10.83 -22.19
N SER A 5 9.62 9.81 -21.44
CA SER A 5 9.17 8.43 -21.69
C SER A 5 7.77 8.19 -21.13
N ALA A 6 7.42 8.83 -20.01
CA ALA A 6 6.07 8.79 -19.44
C ALA A 6 5.06 9.60 -20.30
N LEU A 7 5.48 10.75 -20.83
CA LEU A 7 4.68 11.59 -21.73
C LEU A 7 4.30 10.91 -23.06
N ALA A 8 4.91 9.77 -23.41
CA ALA A 8 4.47 8.98 -24.55
C ALA A 8 3.08 8.34 -24.36
N TYR A 9 2.55 8.34 -23.13
CA TYR A 9 1.22 7.84 -22.80
C TYR A 9 0.23 9.03 -22.72
N PRO A 10 -0.81 9.09 -23.59
CA PRO A 10 -1.73 10.23 -23.64
C PRO A 10 -2.40 10.56 -22.31
N MET A 11 -2.70 9.55 -21.50
CA MET A 11 -3.26 9.73 -20.16
C MET A 11 -2.30 10.46 -19.21
N VAL A 12 -1.01 10.13 -19.27
CA VAL A 12 0.00 10.77 -18.41
C VAL A 12 0.29 12.19 -18.88
N GLU A 13 0.30 12.40 -20.20
CA GLU A 13 0.41 13.73 -20.81
C GLU A 13 -0.75 14.63 -20.38
N ASP A 14 -2.00 14.18 -20.58
CA ASP A 14 -3.20 14.93 -20.23
C ASP A 14 -3.27 15.26 -18.73
N LEU A 15 -2.97 14.28 -17.86
CA LEU A 15 -2.94 14.50 -16.41
C LEU A 15 -1.79 15.42 -15.97
N LEU A 16 -0.67 15.44 -16.68
CA LEU A 16 0.43 16.38 -16.40
C LEU A 16 0.14 17.80 -16.86
N GLU A 17 -0.65 17.97 -17.92
CA GLU A 17 -1.04 19.28 -18.45
C GLU A 17 -2.23 19.89 -17.70
N ASN A 18 -3.24 19.07 -17.39
CA ASN A 18 -4.54 19.52 -16.88
C ASN A 18 -4.82 19.07 -15.43
N GLY A 19 -3.99 18.20 -14.87
CA GLY A 19 -4.11 17.74 -13.49
C GLY A 19 -3.34 18.61 -12.49
N GLU A 20 -3.66 18.43 -11.22
CA GLU A 20 -3.02 19.07 -10.08
C GLU A 20 -1.97 18.12 -9.48
N PRO A 21 -0.68 18.47 -9.53
CA PRO A 21 0.35 17.67 -8.91
C PRO A 21 0.35 17.79 -7.39
N GLU A 22 0.66 16.70 -6.70
CA GLU A 22 1.02 16.70 -5.28
C GLU A 22 -0.08 17.23 -4.33
N LEU A 23 -1.34 17.21 -4.77
CA LEU A 23 -2.48 17.69 -3.99
C LEU A 23 -2.75 16.76 -2.80
N SER A 24 -2.81 17.34 -1.60
CA SER A 24 -3.13 16.58 -0.39
C SER A 24 -4.63 16.60 -0.11
N ILE A 25 -5.21 15.42 0.06
CA ILE A 25 -6.63 15.23 0.42
C ILE A 25 -6.68 14.72 1.86
N PHE A 26 -7.53 15.32 2.66
CA PHE A 26 -7.70 14.98 4.08
C PHE A 26 -9.15 14.61 4.34
N TYR A 27 -9.33 13.55 5.12
CA TYR A 27 -10.64 13.12 5.61
C TYR A 27 -10.56 12.86 7.10
N ARG A 28 -11.47 13.44 7.88
CA ARG A 28 -11.60 13.13 9.30
C ARG A 28 -12.79 12.20 9.46
N THR A 29 -12.53 11.01 9.99
CA THR A 29 -13.58 10.04 10.26
C THR A 29 -14.46 10.50 11.42
N GLU A 30 -15.63 9.89 11.57
CA GLU A 30 -16.57 10.21 12.66
C GLU A 30 -15.95 9.96 14.04
N ASN A 31 -15.07 8.96 14.15
CA ASN A 31 -14.33 8.62 15.37
C ASN A 31 -13.09 9.52 15.60
N GLY A 32 -12.88 10.52 14.75
CA GLY A 32 -11.84 11.55 14.91
C GLY A 32 -10.49 11.24 14.28
N THR A 33 -10.31 10.05 13.70
CA THR A 33 -9.09 9.66 12.97
C THR A 33 -8.91 10.56 11.75
N LEU A 34 -7.72 11.14 11.58
CA LEU A 34 -7.38 11.95 10.42
C LEU A 34 -6.64 11.10 9.39
N LEU A 35 -7.28 10.86 8.26
CA LEU A 35 -6.71 10.19 7.11
C LEU A 35 -6.21 11.22 6.11
N LYS A 36 -5.09 10.91 5.48
CA LYS A 36 -4.44 11.78 4.49
C LYS A 36 -3.94 10.93 3.33
N ILE A 37 -4.26 11.35 2.12
CA ILE A 37 -3.67 10.84 0.88
C ILE A 37 -3.04 12.00 0.10
N ARG A 38 -2.07 11.66 -0.76
CA ARG A 38 -1.40 12.61 -1.64
C ARG A 38 -0.94 11.86 -2.89
N PRO A 39 -1.81 11.71 -3.91
CA PRO A 39 -1.40 11.21 -5.20
C PRO A 39 -0.40 12.17 -5.86
N ASP A 40 0.45 11.63 -6.74
CA ASP A 40 1.43 12.44 -7.46
C ASP A 40 0.71 13.39 -8.44
N LEU A 41 -0.37 12.93 -9.07
CA LEU A 41 -1.27 13.74 -9.89
C LEU A 41 -2.73 13.40 -9.61
N LEU A 42 -3.57 14.42 -9.57
CA LEU A 42 -5.03 14.32 -9.52
C LEU A 42 -5.63 15.15 -10.65
N GLY A 43 -6.47 14.55 -11.50
CA GLY A 43 -7.08 15.28 -12.61
C GLY A 43 -8.35 14.62 -13.12
N ILE A 44 -8.76 15.04 -14.31
CA ILE A 44 -9.83 14.40 -15.08
C ILE A 44 -9.18 13.76 -16.31
N TYR A 45 -9.48 12.49 -16.57
CA TYR A 45 -9.10 11.82 -17.82
C TYR A 45 -10.33 11.08 -18.36
N ALA A 46 -10.63 11.26 -19.65
CA ALA A 46 -11.81 10.69 -20.30
C ALA A 46 -13.12 10.91 -19.50
N ASP A 47 -13.36 12.15 -19.07
CA ASP A 47 -14.52 12.60 -18.28
C ASP A 47 -14.66 11.95 -16.89
N LYS A 48 -13.62 11.28 -16.39
CA LYS A 48 -13.60 10.65 -15.07
C LYS A 48 -12.52 11.23 -14.17
N PRO A 49 -12.79 11.42 -12.87
CA PRO A 49 -11.75 11.77 -11.91
C PRO A 49 -10.72 10.66 -11.80
N PHE A 50 -9.45 11.04 -11.82
CA PHE A 50 -8.34 10.11 -11.95
C PHE A 50 -7.18 10.52 -11.03
N MET A 51 -6.61 9.54 -10.35
CA MET A 51 -5.37 9.67 -9.56
C MET A 51 -4.25 8.86 -10.21
N LEU A 52 -3.08 9.45 -10.34
CA LEU A 52 -1.86 8.79 -10.82
C LEU A 52 -0.78 8.84 -9.74
N ASP A 53 -0.08 7.72 -9.56
CA ASP A 53 1.06 7.61 -8.65
C ASP A 53 2.25 6.98 -9.41
N VAL A 54 3.40 7.65 -9.39
CA VAL A 54 4.59 7.28 -10.16
C VAL A 54 5.51 6.41 -9.31
N LYS A 55 5.83 5.22 -9.83
CA LYS A 55 6.76 4.30 -9.17
C LYS A 55 7.98 4.04 -10.04
N THR A 56 9.17 4.23 -9.49
CA THR A 56 10.39 3.78 -10.17
C THR A 56 10.68 2.32 -9.85
N THR A 57 10.98 1.50 -10.85
CA THR A 57 11.30 0.07 -10.69
C THR A 57 12.55 -0.31 -11.47
N ASP A 58 13.23 -1.38 -11.05
CA ASP A 58 14.38 -1.92 -11.78
C ASP A 58 13.92 -2.65 -13.05
N ASP A 59 12.74 -3.27 -13.02
CA ASP A 59 12.06 -3.92 -14.14
C ASP A 59 10.54 -3.66 -14.07
N VAL A 60 9.97 -3.16 -15.17
CA VAL A 60 8.53 -2.89 -15.28
C VAL A 60 7.70 -4.15 -15.52
N HIS A 61 8.29 -5.21 -16.07
CA HIS A 61 7.61 -6.47 -16.30
C HIS A 61 7.36 -7.21 -14.98
N ASP A 62 8.29 -7.08 -14.03
CA ASP A 62 8.23 -7.65 -12.69
C ASP A 62 7.57 -6.72 -11.65
N PHE A 63 6.88 -5.66 -12.08
CA PHE A 63 6.28 -4.69 -11.17
C PHE A 63 5.26 -5.31 -10.19
N CYS A 64 4.58 -6.41 -10.56
CA CYS A 64 3.67 -7.13 -9.66
C CYS A 64 4.35 -7.60 -8.36
N LYS A 65 5.63 -7.99 -8.40
CA LYS A 65 6.39 -8.35 -7.19
C LYS A 65 6.56 -7.16 -6.25
N SER A 66 6.66 -5.96 -6.81
CA SER A 66 6.71 -4.72 -6.02
C SER A 66 5.36 -4.38 -5.42
N VAL A 67 4.26 -4.71 -6.10
CA VAL A 67 2.90 -4.51 -5.58
C VAL A 67 2.68 -5.27 -4.28
N ASP A 68 3.06 -6.56 -4.23
CA ASP A 68 3.03 -7.36 -3.01
C ASP A 68 4.01 -6.82 -1.96
N LYS A 69 5.29 -6.71 -2.33
CA LYS A 69 6.38 -6.33 -1.41
C LYS A 69 6.15 -5.00 -0.68
N PHE A 70 5.55 -4.02 -1.36
CA PHE A 70 5.36 -2.68 -0.83
C PHE A 70 3.90 -2.36 -0.50
N GLY A 71 2.98 -3.34 -0.65
CA GLY A 71 1.56 -3.14 -0.35
C GLY A 71 0.88 -2.11 -1.25
N TYR A 72 1.23 -2.05 -2.54
CA TYR A 72 0.66 -1.04 -3.45
C TYR A 72 -0.84 -1.26 -3.71
N HIS A 73 -1.32 -2.50 -3.61
CA HIS A 73 -2.75 -2.79 -3.63
C HIS A 73 -3.49 -2.10 -2.47
N ILE A 74 -2.92 -2.14 -1.24
CA ILE A 74 -3.42 -1.39 -0.08
C ILE A 74 -3.36 0.13 -0.34
N GLN A 75 -2.28 0.62 -0.94
CA GLN A 75 -2.13 2.05 -1.26
C GLN A 75 -3.24 2.53 -2.22
N ALA A 76 -3.47 1.80 -3.31
CA ALA A 76 -4.45 2.14 -4.33
C ALA A 76 -5.86 2.22 -3.71
N GLU A 77 -6.24 1.20 -2.93
CA GLU A 77 -7.55 1.16 -2.29
C GLU A 77 -7.69 2.20 -1.18
N PHE A 78 -6.63 2.51 -0.46
CA PHE A 78 -6.66 3.61 0.52
C PHE A 78 -6.91 4.95 -0.15
N TYR A 79 -6.30 5.19 -1.31
CA TYR A 79 -6.52 6.40 -2.10
C TYR A 79 -7.95 6.47 -2.61
N ARG A 80 -8.44 5.40 -3.23
CA ARG A 80 -9.83 5.29 -3.72
C ARG A 80 -10.84 5.52 -2.60
N LEU A 81 -10.66 4.88 -1.46
CA LEU A 81 -11.55 4.98 -0.30
C LEU A 81 -11.63 6.41 0.23
N VAL A 82 -10.47 7.03 0.54
CA VAL A 82 -10.42 8.39 1.09
C VAL A 82 -10.96 9.39 0.07
N ALA A 83 -10.61 9.26 -1.21
CA ALA A 83 -11.14 10.12 -2.25
C ALA A 83 -12.66 10.00 -2.39
N ASN A 84 -13.20 8.77 -2.35
CA ASN A 84 -14.65 8.55 -2.40
C ASN A 84 -15.35 9.19 -1.19
N TRP A 85 -14.77 9.10 0.02
CA TRP A 85 -15.33 9.75 1.20
C TRP A 85 -15.31 11.28 1.14
N VAL A 86 -14.29 11.89 0.53
CA VAL A 86 -14.22 13.34 0.38
C VAL A 86 -15.13 13.86 -0.74
N PHE A 87 -15.16 13.19 -1.89
CA PHE A 87 -15.79 13.70 -3.10
C PHE A 87 -17.15 13.06 -3.41
N GLY A 88 -17.53 11.98 -2.71
CA GLY A 88 -18.80 11.28 -2.91
C GLY A 88 -18.94 10.58 -4.26
N ARG A 89 -17.82 10.26 -4.92
CA ARG A 89 -17.77 9.57 -6.21
C ARG A 89 -16.52 8.70 -6.32
N GLU A 90 -16.65 7.61 -7.06
CA GLU A 90 -15.52 6.75 -7.40
C GLU A 90 -14.48 7.51 -8.23
N MET A 91 -13.20 7.25 -7.95
CA MET A 91 -12.07 7.77 -8.68
C MET A 91 -11.26 6.63 -9.28
N ALA A 92 -10.94 6.75 -10.56
CA ALA A 92 -10.00 5.84 -11.20
C ALA A 92 -8.59 6.08 -10.66
N PHE A 93 -7.77 5.03 -10.70
CA PHE A 93 -6.41 5.07 -10.16
C PHE A 93 -5.49 4.25 -11.04
N ALA A 94 -4.26 4.73 -11.26
CA ALA A 94 -3.21 3.92 -11.86
C ALA A 94 -1.83 4.24 -11.28
N PHE A 95 -0.99 3.20 -11.24
CA PHE A 95 0.45 3.35 -11.12
C PHE A 95 1.08 3.61 -12.48
N CYS A 96 1.95 4.62 -12.55
CA CYS A 96 2.90 4.81 -13.63
C CYS A 96 4.25 4.22 -13.21
N ALA A 97 4.47 2.94 -13.55
CA ALA A 97 5.73 2.26 -13.26
C ALA A 97 6.77 2.61 -14.33
N ILE A 98 7.87 3.26 -13.95
CA ILE A 98 8.95 3.68 -14.84
C ILE A 98 10.22 2.91 -14.50
N GLY A 99 10.77 2.21 -15.49
CA GLY A 99 12.04 1.49 -15.35
C GLY A 99 13.21 2.45 -15.16
N LYS A 100 14.18 2.10 -14.32
CA LYS A 100 15.41 2.91 -14.11
C LYS A 100 16.40 2.78 -15.26
N ASN A 101 16.34 1.70 -16.03
CA ASN A 101 17.29 1.40 -17.09
C ASN A 101 16.63 1.67 -18.46
N PRO A 102 17.23 2.53 -19.32
CA PRO A 102 16.68 2.80 -20.63
C PRO A 102 16.86 1.60 -21.57
N ALA A 103 15.82 1.29 -22.34
CA ALA A 103 15.82 0.34 -23.43
C ALA A 103 15.58 1.10 -24.75
N CYS A 104 16.45 0.92 -25.74
CA CYS A 104 16.35 1.60 -27.04
C CYS A 104 16.21 3.14 -26.94
N GLY A 105 16.90 3.77 -25.98
CA GLY A 105 16.90 5.22 -25.80
C GLY A 105 15.69 5.79 -25.06
N ARG A 106 14.76 4.95 -24.58
CA ARG A 106 13.62 5.35 -23.75
C ARG A 106 13.57 4.55 -22.46
N PHE A 107 12.99 5.13 -21.41
CA PHE A 107 12.70 4.37 -20.20
C PHE A 107 11.43 3.55 -20.42
N PRO A 108 11.43 2.24 -20.11
CA PRO A 108 10.21 1.46 -20.24
C PRO A 108 9.20 1.95 -19.19
N VAL A 109 7.95 2.09 -19.59
CA VAL A 109 6.85 2.56 -18.74
C VAL A 109 5.70 1.58 -18.84
N LYS A 110 5.06 1.28 -17.71
CA LYS A 110 3.86 0.45 -17.62
C LYS A 110 2.82 1.19 -16.77
N LEU A 111 1.63 1.40 -17.35
CA LEU A 111 0.45 1.83 -16.61
C LEU A 111 -0.28 0.59 -16.11
N CYS A 112 -0.61 0.56 -14.82
CA CYS A 112 -1.31 -0.58 -14.23
C CYS A 112 -2.07 -0.18 -12.97
N GLU A 113 -3.09 -0.95 -12.66
CA GLU A 113 -3.82 -0.93 -11.40
C GLU A 113 -3.82 -2.34 -10.81
N PRO A 114 -4.11 -2.50 -9.50
CA PRO A 114 -4.37 -3.83 -8.93
C PRO A 114 -5.55 -4.50 -9.65
N ASP A 115 -5.51 -5.82 -9.81
CA ASP A 115 -6.66 -6.56 -10.32
C ASP A 115 -7.77 -6.68 -9.27
N ASP A 116 -8.86 -7.36 -9.60
CA ASP A 116 -10.02 -7.47 -8.71
C ASP A 116 -9.67 -8.17 -7.39
N GLU A 117 -8.87 -9.24 -7.42
CA GLU A 117 -8.48 -10.01 -6.23
C GLU A 117 -7.57 -9.18 -5.31
N ASP A 118 -6.56 -8.52 -5.88
CA ASP A 118 -5.65 -7.64 -5.13
C ASP A 118 -6.39 -6.38 -4.62
N SER A 119 -7.37 -5.87 -5.37
CA SER A 119 -8.20 -4.73 -4.94
C SER A 119 -9.10 -5.13 -3.76
N GLU A 120 -9.76 -6.28 -3.82
CA GLU A 120 -10.56 -6.79 -2.69
C GLU A 120 -9.70 -6.97 -1.43
N GLN A 121 -8.52 -7.57 -1.59
CA GLN A 121 -7.56 -7.76 -0.50
C GLN A 121 -7.04 -6.42 0.04
N GLY A 122 -6.75 -5.46 -0.83
CA GLY A 122 -6.33 -4.11 -0.47
C GLY A 122 -7.37 -3.39 0.36
N LEU A 123 -8.63 -3.42 -0.08
CA LEU A 123 -9.75 -2.80 0.63
C LEU A 123 -10.00 -3.46 1.99
N TYR A 124 -9.87 -4.78 2.08
CA TYR A 124 -9.95 -5.50 3.35
C TYR A 124 -8.88 -5.02 4.35
N GLU A 125 -7.62 -4.94 3.92
CA GLU A 125 -6.52 -4.48 4.79
C GLU A 125 -6.68 -3.01 5.20
N VAL A 126 -7.14 -2.14 4.29
CA VAL A 126 -7.42 -0.73 4.59
C VAL A 126 -8.48 -0.62 5.70
N ASN A 127 -9.63 -1.27 5.53
CA ASN A 127 -10.70 -1.22 6.52
C ASN A 127 -10.24 -1.80 7.86
N ARG A 128 -9.53 -2.94 7.83
CA ARG A 128 -8.96 -3.54 9.04
C ARG A 128 -8.05 -2.57 9.80
N VAL A 129 -7.20 -1.82 9.10
CA VAL A 129 -6.29 -0.85 9.73
C VAL A 129 -7.05 0.37 10.26
N ILE A 130 -8.02 0.89 9.52
CA ILE A 130 -8.86 2.01 9.99
C ILE A 130 -9.63 1.58 11.25
N ASP A 131 -10.26 0.41 11.24
CA ASP A 131 -10.96 -0.14 12.40
C ASP A 131 -10.03 -0.29 13.59
N MET A 132 -8.81 -0.78 13.39
CA MET A 132 -7.81 -0.88 14.45
C MET A 132 -7.42 0.49 15.02
N LEU A 133 -7.30 1.52 14.18
CA LEU A 133 -6.94 2.88 14.60
C LEU A 133 -8.09 3.57 15.35
N GLU A 134 -9.32 3.31 14.98
CA GLU A 134 -10.50 3.91 15.61
C GLU A 134 -10.91 3.20 16.89
N ASN A 135 -10.75 1.87 16.93
CA ASN A 135 -11.08 1.05 18.09
C ASN A 135 -9.88 0.86 19.03
N VAL A 136 -8.92 1.79 19.04
CA VAL A 136 -7.85 1.81 20.05
C VAL A 136 -8.48 2.04 21.44
N ILE A 137 -8.93 0.95 22.04
CA ILE A 137 -8.93 0.72 23.49
C ILE A 137 -7.48 0.98 23.90
N GLU A 138 -7.21 1.95 24.78
CA GLU A 138 -5.89 2.30 25.34
C GLU A 138 -4.87 1.15 25.21
N THR A 139 -4.19 1.06 24.06
CA THR A 139 -3.25 -0.04 23.86
C THR A 139 -2.01 0.31 24.65
N TYR A 140 -1.81 -0.41 25.75
CA TYR A 140 -0.53 -0.46 26.45
C TYR A 140 0.59 -0.58 25.40
N PRO A 141 1.55 0.37 25.33
CA PRO A 141 2.52 0.49 24.24
C PRO A 141 3.61 -0.60 24.22
N ILE A 142 3.36 -1.72 24.91
CA ILE A 142 4.31 -2.82 25.07
C ILE A 142 3.83 -4.01 24.24
N VAL A 143 4.52 -4.26 23.13
CA VAL A 143 4.35 -5.47 22.34
C VAL A 143 4.86 -6.67 23.15
N LYS A 144 4.02 -7.69 23.33
CA LYS A 144 4.44 -8.95 23.94
C LYS A 144 5.38 -9.69 22.98
N VAL A 145 6.66 -9.80 23.35
CA VAL A 145 7.61 -10.64 22.60
C VAL A 145 7.49 -12.09 23.04
N SER A 146 7.45 -13.00 22.06
CA SER A 146 7.49 -14.43 22.30
C SER A 146 8.86 -14.99 21.92
N ARG A 147 9.49 -15.73 22.83
CA ARG A 147 10.68 -16.55 22.50
C ARG A 147 10.33 -17.54 21.36
N PRO A 148 11.25 -17.83 20.43
CA PRO A 148 11.05 -18.84 19.39
C PRO A 148 10.63 -20.20 19.97
N PHE A 149 9.87 -20.99 19.18
CA PHE A 149 9.27 -22.24 19.68
C PHE A 149 10.30 -23.22 20.26
N TRP A 150 11.47 -23.33 19.62
CA TRP A 150 12.55 -24.23 20.04
C TRP A 150 13.11 -23.90 21.42
N ALA A 151 13.19 -22.61 21.78
CA ALA A 151 13.69 -22.16 23.08
C ALA A 151 12.71 -22.54 24.21
N LYS A 152 11.41 -22.41 23.94
CA LYS A 152 10.34 -22.82 24.87
C LYS A 152 10.31 -24.34 25.04
N GLN A 153 10.55 -25.10 23.97
CA GLN A 153 10.57 -26.55 23.99
C GLN A 153 11.77 -27.09 24.79
N ALA A 154 12.95 -26.48 24.65
CA ALA A 154 14.14 -26.85 25.41
C ALA A 154 13.92 -26.69 26.94
N ASP A 155 13.30 -25.59 27.36
CA ASP A 155 13.01 -25.37 28.78
C ASP A 155 11.95 -26.34 29.32
N ARG A 156 10.95 -26.72 28.52
CA ARG A 156 9.97 -27.75 28.90
C ARG A 156 10.67 -29.08 29.16
N LYS A 157 11.51 -29.54 28.22
CA LYS A 157 12.29 -30.77 28.38
C LYS A 157 13.19 -30.74 29.62
N ARG A 158 13.85 -29.61 29.91
CA ARG A 158 14.66 -29.46 31.14
C ARG A 158 13.82 -29.58 32.41
N ARG A 159 12.64 -28.96 32.45
CA ARG A 159 11.73 -29.06 33.60
C ARG A 159 11.22 -30.48 33.80
N GLU A 160 10.88 -31.17 32.71
CA GLU A 160 10.49 -32.58 32.72
C GLU A 160 11.62 -33.46 33.25
N ALA A 161 12.86 -33.26 32.79
CA ALA A 161 14.03 -34.01 33.27
C ALA A 161 14.28 -33.80 34.78
N VAL A 162 14.20 -32.55 35.27
CA VAL A 162 14.34 -32.23 36.69
C VAL A 162 13.20 -32.82 37.54
N ALA A 163 11.98 -32.85 37.01
CA ALA A 163 10.84 -33.47 37.69
C ALA A 163 10.97 -35.00 37.80
N VAL A 164 11.61 -35.64 36.82
CA VAL A 164 11.90 -37.09 36.84
C VAL A 164 13.04 -37.41 37.81
N GLU A 165 14.07 -36.56 37.90
CA GLU A 165 15.20 -36.75 38.82
C GLU A 165 14.87 -36.39 40.28
N GLY A 166 14.00 -35.39 40.52
CA GLY A 166 13.55 -34.98 41.86
C GLY A 166 12.43 -35.84 42.47
N GLY A 167 11.94 -36.85 41.74
CA GLY A 167 10.90 -37.78 42.18
C GLY A 167 11.42 -39.06 42.85
N VAL A 168 12.71 -39.13 43.18
CA VAL A 168 13.31 -40.24 43.92
C VAL A 168 13.71 -39.75 45.33
N ALA A 169 12.72 -39.69 46.21
CA ALA A 169 12.86 -39.78 47.66
C ALA A 169 11.63 -40.47 48.23
#